data_AF-A0A959I463-F1
#
_entry.id   AF-A0A959I463-F1
#
_cell.length_a   1.000
_cell.length_b   1.000
_cell.length_c   1.000
_cell.angle_alpha   90.00
_cell.angle_beta   90.00
_cell.angle_gamma   90.00
#
_symmetry.space_group_name_H-M   'P 1'
#
loop_
_entity.id
_entity.type
_entity.pdbx_description
1 polymer ?
#
loop_
_entity_poly.entity_id
_entity_poly.type
_entity_poly.pdbx_seq_one_letter_code
_entity_poly.pdbx_strand_id
1 'polypeptide(L)' 'PEAYKRKVIRGGSWKDIAHYLQTGTRHWDYQDTTKSYIGFRCVLTFLGRSLNDF' A
#
# COMPACT_ATOMS: atom_id res chain seq x y z
N PRO A 1 -17.10 2.23 -13.90
CA PRO A 1 -17.70 1.52 -12.74
C PRO A 1 -16.72 1.50 -11.56
N GLU A 2 -17.21 1.68 -10.34
CA GLU A 2 -16.37 1.69 -9.12
C GLU A 2 -15.57 0.39 -8.95
N ALA A 3 -16.13 -0.73 -9.42
CA ALA A 3 -15.54 -2.08 -9.44
C ALA A 3 -14.22 -2.25 -10.24
N TYR A 4 -13.79 -1.27 -11.04
CA TYR A 4 -12.53 -1.36 -11.80
C TYR A 4 -11.43 -0.42 -11.30
N LYS A 5 -11.63 0.23 -10.15
CA LYS A 5 -10.64 1.15 -9.59
C LYS A 5 -9.44 0.39 -9.03
N ARG A 6 -8.28 0.59 -9.63
CA ARG A 6 -7.01 -0.05 -9.24
C ARG A 6 -6.27 0.77 -8.19
N LYS A 7 -5.66 0.09 -7.22
CA LYS A 7 -4.81 0.68 -6.19
C LYS A 7 -3.42 0.05 -6.25
N VAL A 8 -2.39 0.88 -6.10
CA VAL A 8 -0.99 0.43 -6.11
C VAL A 8 -0.64 -0.13 -4.72
N ILE A 9 0.00 -1.29 -4.72
CA ILE A 9 0.54 -1.97 -3.55
C ILE A 9 2.06 -2.18 -3.71
N ARG A 10 2.79 -2.19 -2.59
CA ARG A 10 4.26 -2.07 -2.55
C ARG A 10 4.86 -2.95 -1.45
N GLY A 11 6.12 -3.34 -1.64
CA GLY A 11 6.90 -4.11 -0.66
C GLY A 11 6.83 -5.63 -0.81
N GLY A 12 5.92 -6.12 -1.66
CA GLY A 12 5.66 -7.56 -1.83
C GLY A 12 5.12 -8.22 -0.58
N SER A 13 4.82 -9.50 -0.70
CA SER A 13 4.30 -10.35 0.37
C SER A 13 5.07 -11.67 0.43
N TRP A 14 4.76 -12.50 1.44
CA TRP A 14 5.44 -13.78 1.67
C TRP A 14 5.37 -14.76 0.49
N LYS A 15 4.38 -14.60 -0.40
CA LYS A 15 4.17 -15.46 -1.56
C LYS A 15 4.74 -14.88 -2.86
N ASP A 16 5.25 -13.65 -2.84
CA ASP A 16 5.68 -12.96 -4.05
C ASP A 16 7.15 -13.26 -4.40
N ILE A 17 7.44 -13.29 -5.70
CA ILE A 17 8.80 -13.52 -6.21
C ILE A 17 9.71 -12.30 -6.00
N ALA A 18 11.02 -12.53 -6.10
CA ALA A 18 12.06 -11.51 -5.88
C ALA A 18 11.84 -10.19 -6.63
N HIS A 19 11.27 -10.24 -7.83
CA HIS A 19 10.97 -9.04 -8.62
C HIS A 19 10.01 -8.06 -7.91
N TYR A 20 9.00 -8.56 -7.20
CA TYR A 20 8.00 -7.74 -6.51
C TYR A 20 8.47 -7.22 -5.15
N LEU A 21 9.60 -7.72 -4.63
CA LEU A 21 10.25 -7.25 -3.41
C LEU A 21 11.15 -6.02 -3.68
N GLN A 22 11.44 -5.72 -4.95
CA GLN A 22 12.27 -4.57 -5.33
C GLN A 22 11.54 -3.24 -5.11
N THR A 23 12.25 -2.23 -4.62
CA THR A 23 11.72 -0.88 -4.35
C THR A 23 11.21 -0.17 -5.61
N GLY A 24 11.72 -0.50 -6.80
CA GLY A 24 11.22 0.04 -8.07
C GLY A 24 9.84 -0.50 -8.46
N THR A 25 9.54 -1.76 -8.15
CA THR A 25 8.43 -2.51 -8.74
C THR A 25 7.06 -2.16 -8.16
N ARG A 26 6.14 -1.64 -8.98
CA ARG A 26 4.77 -1.26 -8.58
C ARG A 26 3.81 -2.38 -8.95
N HIS A 27 3.24 -3.06 -7.96
CA HIS A 27 2.12 -3.97 -8.19
C HIS A 27 0.79 -3.25 -7.91
N TRP A 28 -0.31 -3.81 -8.39
CA TRP A 28 -1.64 -3.21 -8.21
C TRP A 28 -2.69 -4.29 -8.00
N ASP A 29 -3.77 -3.91 -7.33
CA ASP A 29 -4.97 -4.74 -7.19
C ASP A 29 -6.24 -3.90 -7.32
N TYR A 30 -7.39 -4.56 -7.48
CA TYR A 30 -8.68 -3.88 -7.47
C TYR A 30 -9.09 -3.49 -6.05
N GLN A 31 -9.69 -2.30 -5.90
CA GLN A 31 -10.01 -1.71 -4.59
C GLN A 31 -10.98 -2.56 -3.74
N ASP A 32 -11.82 -3.36 -4.38
CA ASP A 32 -12.84 -4.22 -3.77
C ASP A 32 -12.35 -5.66 -3.49
N THR A 33 -11.12 -6.00 -3.90
CA THR A 33 -10.61 -7.36 -3.78
C THR A 33 -9.84 -7.54 -2.47
N THR A 34 -10.25 -8.52 -1.67
CA THR A 34 -9.57 -8.90 -0.42
C THR A 34 -8.65 -10.09 -0.65
N LYS A 35 -7.41 -10.01 -0.14
CA LYS A 35 -6.42 -11.09 -0.25
C LYS A 35 -5.64 -11.25 1.04
N SER A 36 -5.33 -12.48 1.41
CA SER A 36 -4.63 -12.82 2.67
C SER A 36 -3.21 -12.24 2.80
N TYR A 37 -2.62 -11.81 1.68
CA TYR A 37 -1.26 -11.30 1.60
C TYR A 37 -1.19 -9.78 1.36
N ILE A 38 -2.34 -9.10 1.37
CA ILE A 38 -2.43 -7.64 1.24
C ILE A 38 -2.87 -7.07 2.59
N GLY A 39 -2.07 -6.15 3.13
CA GLY A 39 -2.35 -5.44 4.38
C GLY A 39 -2.16 -3.94 4.25
N PHE A 40 -2.09 -3.23 5.38
CA PHE A 40 -1.90 -1.78 5.44
C PHE A 40 -0.72 -1.37 6.33
N ARG A 41 -0.15 -0.19 6.04
CA ARG A 41 0.85 0.47 6.89
C ARG A 41 0.36 1.88 7.18
N CYS A 42 0.30 2.25 8.45
CA CYS A 42 -0.09 3.59 8.87
C CYS A 42 1.01 4.60 8.58
N VAL A 43 0.62 5.81 8.16
CA VAL A 43 1.51 6.94 7.91
C VAL A 43 0.88 8.16 8.58
N LEU A 44 1.73 8.99 9.21
CA LEU A 44 1.33 10.26 9.81
C LEU A 44 1.99 11.40 9.04
N THR A 45 1.29 12.52 8.87
CA THR A 45 1.80 13.71 8.17
C THR A 45 2.88 14.42 8.99
N PHE A 46 2.77 14.42 10.31
CA PHE A 46 3.72 15.05 11.22
C PHE A 46 4.02 14.12 12.40
N LEU A 47 5.29 14.06 12.81
CA LEU A 47 5.77 13.25 13.93
C LEU A 47 5.86 14.14 15.18
N GLY A 48 4.73 14.37 15.87
CA GLY A 48 4.70 15.20 17.08
C GLY A 48 3.41 16.01 17.26
N ARG A 49 3.46 17.09 18.05
CA ARG A 49 2.36 18.06 18.23
C ARG A 49 1.98 18.69 16.89
N SER A 50 0.67 18.89 16.67
CA SER A 50 0.10 19.34 15.40
C SER A 50 0.86 20.52 14.76
N LEU A 51 0.90 20.59 13.43
CA LEU A 51 1.42 21.77 12.69
C LEU A 51 0.81 23.10 13.14
N ASN A 52 -0.37 23.06 13.76
CA ASN A 52 -1.11 24.22 14.28
C ASN A 52 -0.87 24.51 15.78
N ASP A 53 0.00 23.74 16.45
CA ASP A 53 0.28 23.86 17.89
C ASP A 53 1.64 24.57 18.08
N PHE A 54 1.62 25.91 17.92
CA PHE A 54 2.73 26.83 18.25
C PHE A 54 2.55 27.40 19.66
#